data_AF-A0A7W7MU02-F1
#
_entry.id   AF-A0A7W7MU02-F1
#
_cell.length_a   1.000
_cell.length_b   1.000
_cell.length_c   1.000
_cell.angle_alpha   90.00
_cell.angle_beta   90.00
_cell.angle_gamma   90.00
#
_symmetry.space_group_name_H-M   'P 1'
#
loop_
_entity.id
_entity.type
_entity.pdbx_description
1 polymer ?
#
loop_
_entity_poly.entity_id
_entity_poly.type
_entity_poly.pdbx_seq_one_letter_code
_entity_poly.pdbx_strand_id
1 'polypeptide(L)' 'MRRLIARLAVLRGDEGMNTAEYAVGTLAAVAFAGVLYKVVSSPGVQAALTGVINEALK' A
#
# COMPACT_ATOMS: atom_id res chain seq x y z
N MET A 1 18.66 -37.24 -12.18
CA MET A 1 18.90 -36.44 -10.95
C MET A 1 18.55 -34.96 -11.12
N ARG A 2 19.09 -34.22 -12.11
CA ARG A 2 18.79 -32.78 -12.34
C ARG A 2 17.30 -32.42 -12.44
N ARG A 3 16.49 -33.26 -13.10
CA ARG A 3 15.04 -33.05 -13.23
C ARG A 3 14.28 -33.13 -11.90
N LEU A 4 14.78 -33.91 -10.94
CA LEU A 4 14.17 -34.06 -9.62
C LEU A 4 14.44 -32.80 -8.77
N ILE A 5 15.67 -32.29 -8.82
CA ILE A 5 16.10 -31.06 -8.13
C ILE A 5 15.31 -29.85 -8.66
N ALA A 6 15.15 -29.73 -9.98
CA ALA A 6 14.37 -28.66 -10.57
C ALA A 6 12.89 -28.68 -10.13
N ARG A 7 12.27 -29.87 -10.06
CA ARG A 7 10.88 -30.01 -9.59
C ARG A 7 10.73 -29.66 -8.10
N LEU A 8 11.67 -30.08 -7.26
CA LEU A 8 11.65 -29.74 -5.84
C LEU A 8 11.90 -28.25 -5.58
N ALA A 9 12.70 -27.59 -6.43
CA ALA A 9 12.94 -26.15 -6.35
C ALA A 9 11.68 -25.34 -6.72
N VAL A 10 10.93 -25.76 -7.74
CA VAL A 10 9.65 -25.13 -8.14
C VAL A 10 8.61 -25.25 -7.02
N LEU A 11 8.44 -26.44 -6.43
CA LEU A 11 7.49 -26.67 -5.35
C LEU A 11 7.79 -25.83 -4.08
N ARG A 12 9.07 -25.52 -3.82
CA ARG A 12 9.49 -24.62 -2.73
C ARG A 12 9.28 -23.13 -3.05
N GLY A 13 9.21 -22.77 -4.33
CA GLY A 13 9.00 -21.38 -4.77
C GLY A 13 7.54 -20.94 -4.66
N ASP A 14 6.59 -21.83 -4.92
CA ASP A 14 5.16 -21.50 -4.97
C ASP A 14 4.57 -21.17 -3.59
N GLU A 15 5.05 -21.78 -2.50
CA GLU A 15 4.56 -21.52 -1.14
C GLU A 15 4.88 -20.09 -0.66
N GLY A 16 6.06 -19.57 -1.00
CA GLY A 16 6.51 -18.23 -0.62
C GLY A 16 6.02 -17.13 -1.56
N MET A 17 5.72 -17.47 -2.82
CA MET A 17 5.33 -16.53 -3.87
C MET A 17 4.01 -15.81 -3.52
N ASN A 18 2.97 -16.57 -3.17
CA ASN A 18 1.67 -15.97 -2.81
C ASN A 18 1.75 -15.11 -1.54
N THR A 19 2.52 -15.53 -0.53
CA THR A 19 2.67 -14.76 0.72
C THR A 19 3.45 -13.46 0.51
N ALA A 20 4.48 -13.47 -0.34
CA ALA A 20 5.25 -12.29 -0.69
C ALA A 20 4.42 -11.25 -1.45
N GLU A 21 3.55 -11.69 -2.36
CA GLU A 21 2.65 -10.79 -3.09
C GLU A 21 1.70 -10.03 -2.17
N TYR A 22 1.07 -10.72 -1.21
CA TYR A 22 0.21 -10.07 -0.23
C TYR A 22 0.98 -9.09 0.68
N ALA A 23 2.21 -9.46 1.08
CA ALA A 23 3.06 -8.59 1.89
C ALA A 23 3.44 -7.31 1.12
N VAL A 24 3.88 -7.44 -0.13
CA VAL A 24 4.24 -6.31 -0.99
C VAL A 24 3.02 -5.46 -1.31
N GLY A 25 1.87 -6.07 -1.60
CA GLY A 25 0.61 -5.36 -1.83
C GLY A 25 0.18 -4.53 -0.61
N THR A 26 0.32 -5.09 0.59
CA THR A 26 0.04 -4.36 1.84
C THR A 26 1.02 -3.21 2.04
N LEU A 27 2.31 -3.42 1.82
CA LEU A 27 3.32 -2.35 1.93
C LEU A 27 3.04 -1.22 0.93
N ALA A 28 2.69 -1.55 -0.31
CA ALA A 28 2.33 -0.56 -1.32
C ALA A 28 1.09 0.27 -0.90
N ALA A 29 0.06 -0.40 -0.38
CA ALA A 29 -1.14 0.27 0.13
C ALA A 29 -0.82 1.21 1.31
N VAL A 30 -0.02 0.75 2.27
CA VAL A 30 0.40 1.55 3.44
C VAL A 30 1.25 2.76 3.02
N ALA A 31 2.18 2.57 2.09
CA ALA A 31 2.98 3.67 1.56
C ALA A 31 2.10 4.74 0.88
N PHE A 32 1.14 4.30 0.06
CA PHE A 32 0.18 5.21 -0.57
C PHE A 32 -0.70 5.93 0.45
N ALA A 33 -1.19 5.23 1.47
CA ALA A 33 -1.94 5.83 2.57
C ALA A 33 -1.11 6.90 3.31
N GLY A 34 0.19 6.66 3.51
CA GLY A 34 1.11 7.65 4.09
C GLY A 34 1.23 8.91 3.25
N VAL A 35 1.31 8.79 1.91
CA VAL A 35 1.30 9.94 1.00
C VAL A 35 -0.03 10.70 1.10
N LEU A 36 -1.16 10.01 1.05
CA LEU A 36 -2.48 10.64 1.18
C LEU A 36 -2.65 11.35 2.52
N TYR A 37 -2.18 10.75 3.62
CA TYR A 37 -2.17 11.38 4.92
C TYR A 37 -1.40 12.70 4.90
N LYS A 38 -0.19 12.72 4.31
CA LYS A 38 0.59 13.95 4.17
C LYS A 38 -0.11 15.02 3.35
N VAL A 39 -0.84 14.63 2.29
CA VAL A 39 -1.63 15.55 1.47
C VAL A 39 -2.77 16.15 2.29
N VAL A 40 -3.59 15.32 2.94
CA VAL A 40 -4.75 15.78 3.71
C VAL A 40 -4.35 16.60 4.93
N SER A 41 -3.25 16.24 5.59
CA SER A 41 -2.70 17.02 6.71
C SER A 41 -1.95 18.28 6.28
N SER A 42 -1.78 18.55 4.99
CA SER A 42 -1.07 19.74 4.53
C SER A 42 -1.79 21.04 4.89
N PRO A 43 -1.07 22.15 5.13
CA PRO A 43 -1.70 23.43 5.47
C PRO A 43 -2.72 23.91 4.43
N GLY A 44 -2.44 23.68 3.14
CA GLY A 44 -3.34 24.09 2.06
C GLY A 44 -4.67 23.34 2.07
N VAL A 45 -4.65 22.01 2.25
CA VAL A 45 -5.88 21.21 2.31
C VAL A 45 -6.69 21.52 3.58
N GLN A 46 -6.02 21.66 4.73
CA GLN A 46 -6.71 22.04 5.96
C GLN A 46 -7.35 23.42 5.87
N ALA A 47 -6.66 24.41 5.27
CA ALA A 47 -7.20 25.75 5.06
C ALA A 47 -8.43 25.73 4.12
N ALA A 48 -8.36 24.96 3.02
CA ALA A 48 -9.49 24.80 2.11
C ALA A 48 -10.71 24.18 2.81
N LEU A 49 -10.53 23.08 3.55
CA LEU A 49 -11.61 22.44 4.31
C LEU A 49 -12.21 23.38 5.36
N THR A 50 -11.35 24.12 6.07
CA THR A 50 -11.78 25.13 7.05
C THR A 50 -12.60 26.24 6.37
N GLY A 51 -12.19 26.67 5.17
CA GLY A 51 -12.93 27.64 4.36
C GLY A 51 -14.34 27.17 4.03
N VAL A 52 -14.48 25.94 3.55
CA VAL A 52 -15.80 25.33 3.24
C VAL A 52 -16.69 25.25 4.49
N ILE A 53 -16.14 24.81 5.63
CA ILE A 53 -16.88 24.74 6.89
C ILE A 53 -17.33 26.13 7.33
N ASN A 54 -16.45 27.13 7.27
CA ASN A 54 -16.78 28.50 7.65
C ASN A 54 -17.84 29.13 6.74
N GLU A 55 -17.85 28.79 5.45
CA GLU A 55 -18.91 29.22 4.53
C GLU A 55 -20.26 28.59 4.91
N ALA A 56 -20.26 27.30 5.26
CA ALA A 56 -21.47 26.59 5.66
C ALA A 56 -22.05 27.04 7.02
N LEU A 57 -21.24 27.69 7.88
CA LEU A 57 -21.65 28.16 9.21
C LEU A 57 -22.14 29.63 9.24
N LYS A 58 -22.02 30.37 8.14
CA LYS A 58 -22.61 31.71 8.01
C LYS A 58 -24.10 31.63 7.69
#